data_AF-A0AAP0GK97-F1
#
_entry.id   AF-A0AAP0GK97-F1
#
_cell.length_a   1.000
_cell.length_b   1.000
_cell.length_c   1.000
_cell.angle_alpha   90.00
_cell.angle_beta   90.00
_cell.angle_gamma   90.00
#
_symmetry.space_group_name_H-M   'P 1'
#
loop_
_entity.id
_entity.type
_entity.pdbx_description
1 polymer ?
#
loop_
_entity_poly.entity_id
_entity_poly.type
_entity_poly.pdbx_seq_one_letter_code
_entity_poly.pdbx_strand_id
1 'polypeptide(L)'
;MFLVEKANLSSHFRSTAKKTSHVPKSYQLAARLFDEKVILHLKTLDLTANSSNISLSWLSAAVSMLSAVHTEAEDQISNLKSEADDYQALYMDYSMKVLDLCNLISSAVHRLTDRRLLMNFSLRLLNFADTVPSREKLSKAKDALARSVNDAQEPAKEKGLRAKELMEELAVLLGKLPRGSTSGGRDLIRRTFYALGLLTLLVGSVLVTVMFGVTDAGKLRVPAEFLWSDSVNGLQYQIFDLIKPKKNALLEVDNVSRQAMVVCDLLQSVVSDGGDNADCRVLLEAGVKELAASVKTFSDGVDGLTNGVNGFFRTVLKTRNGHLDI
;
A
#
# COMPACT_ATOMS: atom_id res chain seq x y z
N MET A 1 72.20 10.04 61.95
CA MET A 1 71.19 8.97 62.08
C MET A 1 69.87 9.57 61.61
N PHE A 2 69.30 9.01 60.54
CA PHE A 2 68.43 9.70 59.60
C PHE A 2 67.01 9.92 60.10
N LEU A 3 66.50 11.14 59.89
CA LEU A 3 65.08 11.49 59.90
C LEU A 3 64.44 10.89 58.64
N VAL A 4 63.45 10.00 58.81
CA VAL A 4 62.66 9.48 57.68
C VAL A 4 61.30 10.15 57.68
N GLU A 5 61.07 10.86 56.58
CA GLU A 5 59.92 11.66 56.20
C GLU A 5 58.69 10.76 55.97
N LYS A 6 57.51 11.19 56.45
CA LYS A 6 56.23 10.52 56.18
C LYS A 6 55.83 10.77 54.72
N ALA A 7 55.81 9.71 53.91
CA ALA A 7 55.25 9.75 52.56
C ALA A 7 53.71 9.86 52.60
N ASN A 8 53.18 11.01 52.19
CA ASN A 8 51.77 11.17 51.82
C ASN A 8 51.54 10.51 50.45
N LEU A 9 50.96 9.31 50.42
CA LEU A 9 50.44 8.70 49.20
C LEU A 9 49.04 9.24 48.92
N SER A 10 48.95 10.36 48.19
CA SER A 10 47.70 10.82 47.59
C SER A 10 47.33 9.89 46.42
N SER A 11 46.44 8.93 46.65
CA SER A 11 45.90 8.12 45.55
C SER A 11 44.91 8.95 44.74
N HIS A 12 45.29 9.32 43.51
CA HIS A 12 44.34 9.83 42.52
C HIS A 12 43.52 8.66 41.97
N PHE A 13 42.46 8.28 42.67
CA PHE A 13 41.36 7.55 42.05
C PHE A 13 40.72 8.46 41.01
N ARG A 14 41.09 8.31 39.74
CA ARG A 14 40.32 8.85 38.61
C ARG A 14 38.99 8.11 38.59
N SER A 15 37.99 8.69 39.25
CA SER A 15 36.59 8.39 38.99
C SER A 15 36.34 8.57 37.49
N THR A 16 36.20 7.46 36.76
CA THR A 16 35.58 7.46 35.45
C THR A 16 34.09 7.69 35.66
N ALA A 17 33.72 8.95 35.92
CA ALA A 17 32.34 9.38 35.79
C ALA A 17 31.94 9.07 34.34
N LYS A 18 31.08 8.06 34.15
CA LYS A 18 30.36 7.85 32.89
C LYS A 18 29.70 9.19 32.55
N LYS A 19 30.22 9.90 31.54
CA LYS A 19 29.51 11.02 30.91
C LYS A 19 28.16 10.44 30.49
N THR A 20 27.11 10.81 31.21
CA THR A 20 25.75 10.67 30.73
C THR A 20 25.72 11.43 29.40
N SER A 21 25.61 10.70 28.29
CA SER A 21 25.45 11.30 26.98
C SER A 21 24.14 12.07 26.99
N HIS A 22 24.21 13.36 27.29
CA HIS A 22 23.05 14.22 27.30
C HIS A 22 22.62 14.40 25.84
N VAL A 23 21.75 13.51 25.38
CA VAL A 23 21.06 13.67 24.10
C VAL A 23 20.37 15.04 24.17
N PRO A 24 20.54 15.93 23.16
CA PRO A 24 19.81 17.18 23.15
C PRO A 24 18.32 16.88 23.20
N LYS A 25 17.60 17.49 24.16
CA LYS A 25 16.16 17.27 24.38
C LYS A 25 15.32 17.50 23.11
N SER A 26 15.84 18.26 22.15
CA SER A 26 15.23 18.55 20.84
C SER A 26 15.01 17.32 19.97
N TYR A 27 16.00 16.41 19.85
CA TYR A 27 15.87 15.23 18.97
C TYR A 27 14.87 14.21 19.52
N GLN A 28 14.82 14.05 20.84
CA GLN A 28 13.83 13.17 21.48
C GLN A 28 12.41 13.71 21.29
N LEU A 29 12.24 15.04 21.35
CA LEU A 29 10.95 15.68 21.06
C LEU A 29 10.56 15.48 19.59
N ALA A 30 11.48 15.72 18.65
CA ALA A 30 11.23 15.53 17.21
C ALA A 30 10.85 14.08 16.88
N ALA A 31 11.55 13.10 17.48
CA ALA A 31 11.25 11.67 17.33
C ALA A 31 9.85 11.31 17.83
N ARG A 32 9.42 11.87 18.95
CA ARG A 32 8.06 11.66 19.47
C ARG A 32 7.00 12.33 18.58
N LEU A 33 7.25 13.55 18.11
CA LEU A 33 6.33 14.25 17.21
C LEU A 33 6.16 13.51 15.88
N PHE A 34 7.25 12.97 15.33
CA PHE A 34 7.19 12.13 14.13
C PHE A 34 6.30 10.90 14.37
N ASP A 35 6.54 10.17 15.47
CA ASP A 35 5.74 9.02 15.85
C ASP A 35 4.25 9.35 16.03
N GLU A 36 3.93 10.49 16.66
CA GLU A 36 2.55 10.96 16.84
C GLU A 36 1.87 11.25 15.51
N LYS A 37 2.59 11.85 14.55
CA LYS A 37 2.07 12.06 13.19
C LYS A 37 1.84 10.74 12.45
N VAL A 38 2.73 9.76 12.60
CA VAL A 38 2.51 8.40 12.08
C VAL A 38 1.22 7.80 12.66
N ILE A 39 0.96 7.94 13.96
CA ILE A 39 -0.28 7.47 14.59
C ILE A 39 -1.50 8.18 14.00
N LEU A 40 -1.44 9.51 13.81
CA LEU A 40 -2.54 10.28 13.21
C LEU A 40 -2.84 9.80 11.79
N HIS A 41 -1.80 9.53 10.99
CA HIS A 41 -1.96 8.99 9.65
C HIS A 41 -2.47 7.55 9.66
N LEU A 42 -2.06 6.71 10.60
CA LEU A 42 -2.61 5.36 10.75
C LEU A 42 -4.10 5.36 11.10
N LYS A 43 -4.56 6.33 11.89
CA LYS A 43 -5.98 6.49 12.25
C LYS A 43 -6.88 6.84 11.06
N THR A 44 -6.33 7.31 9.93
CA THR A 44 -7.13 7.51 8.71
C THR A 44 -7.49 6.19 8.03
N LEU A 45 -6.80 5.10 8.38
CA LEU A 45 -7.12 3.75 7.91
C LEU A 45 -8.14 3.12 8.85
N ASP A 46 -9.41 3.42 8.58
CA ASP A 46 -10.52 2.73 9.23
C ASP A 46 -10.93 1.50 8.40
N LEU A 47 -10.58 0.32 8.89
CA LEU A 47 -11.28 -0.90 8.52
C LEU A 47 -12.49 -0.97 9.46
N THR A 48 -13.59 -0.31 9.10
CA THR A 48 -14.81 -0.36 9.91
C THR A 48 -15.05 -1.79 10.37
N ALA A 49 -15.29 -2.03 11.67
CA ALA A 49 -15.34 -3.37 12.27
C ALA A 49 -16.37 -4.35 11.64
N ASN A 50 -17.19 -3.85 10.71
CA ASN A 50 -18.22 -4.59 9.98
C ASN A 50 -17.88 -4.86 8.51
N SER A 51 -16.76 -4.37 7.97
CA SER A 51 -16.37 -4.66 6.59
C SER A 51 -15.71 -6.04 6.49
N SER A 52 -16.36 -6.96 5.79
CA SER A 52 -15.84 -8.32 5.59
C SER A 52 -14.75 -8.43 4.53
N ASN A 53 -14.47 -7.34 3.80
CA ASN A 53 -13.62 -7.30 2.61
C ASN A 53 -12.80 -6.01 2.53
N ILE A 54 -11.68 -6.06 1.80
CA ILE A 54 -10.88 -4.89 1.44
C ILE A 54 -11.47 -4.22 0.20
N SER A 55 -11.55 -2.89 0.22
CA SER A 55 -12.05 -2.07 -0.89
C SER A 55 -10.92 -1.34 -1.62
N LEU A 56 -11.17 -0.92 -2.87
CA LEU A 56 -10.27 -0.04 -3.63
C LEU A 56 -10.08 1.31 -2.95
N SER A 57 -11.15 1.84 -2.33
CA SER A 57 -11.08 3.09 -1.56
C SER A 57 -10.15 2.97 -0.35
N TRP A 58 -10.16 1.83 0.35
CA TRP A 58 -9.25 1.58 1.45
C TRP A 58 -7.80 1.45 0.97
N LEU A 59 -7.55 0.73 -0.13
CA LEU A 59 -6.21 0.65 -0.73
C LEU A 59 -5.68 2.03 -1.13
N SER A 60 -6.54 2.87 -1.72
CA SER A 60 -6.20 4.26 -2.04
C SER A 60 -5.79 5.03 -0.78
N ALA A 61 -6.60 4.98 0.28
CA ALA A 61 -6.28 5.62 1.56
C ALA A 61 -4.97 5.11 2.16
N ALA A 62 -4.70 3.79 2.09
CA ALA A 62 -3.47 3.19 2.58
C ALA A 62 -2.23 3.70 1.84
N VAL A 63 -2.30 3.84 0.51
CA VAL A 63 -1.19 4.38 -0.29
C VAL A 63 -1.03 5.89 -0.08
N SER A 64 -2.12 6.64 0.08
CA SER A 64 -2.07 8.05 0.47
C SER A 64 -1.47 8.24 1.87
N MET A 65 -1.75 7.35 2.81
CA MET A 65 -1.14 7.32 4.14
C MET A 65 0.38 7.15 4.04
N LEU A 66 0.87 6.19 3.23
CA LEU A 66 2.30 6.04 2.97
C LEU A 66 2.91 7.33 2.40
N SER A 67 2.21 7.98 1.47
CA SER A 67 2.68 9.22 0.87
C SER A 67 2.83 10.32 1.91
N ALA A 68 1.85 10.47 2.81
CA ALA A 68 1.89 11.45 3.89
C ALA A 68 3.03 11.18 4.88
N VAL A 69 3.26 9.92 5.26
CA VAL A 69 4.37 9.56 6.16
C VAL A 69 5.73 9.81 5.49
N HIS A 70 5.87 9.55 4.19
CA HIS A 70 7.09 9.91 3.45
C HIS A 70 7.31 11.43 3.38
N THR A 71 6.24 12.22 3.20
CA THR A 71 6.34 13.68 3.27
C THR A 71 6.75 14.15 4.65
N GLU A 72 6.21 13.56 5.72
CA GLU A 72 6.62 13.89 7.09
C GLU A 72 8.09 13.50 7.37
N ALA A 73 8.57 12.47 6.71
CA ALA A 73 9.97 12.03 6.79
C ALA A 73 10.94 12.88 5.93
N GLU A 74 10.43 13.73 5.03
CA GLU A 74 11.25 14.43 4.00
C GLU A 74 12.38 15.27 4.62
N ASP A 75 12.10 16.00 5.70
CA ASP A 75 13.11 16.79 6.41
C ASP A 75 14.20 15.92 7.03
N GLN A 76 13.81 14.80 7.65
CA GLN A 76 14.78 13.90 8.30
C GLN A 76 15.62 13.13 7.30
N ILE A 77 15.03 12.80 6.15
CA ILE A 77 15.71 12.20 5.02
C ILE A 77 16.69 13.23 4.43
N SER A 78 16.26 14.46 4.16
CA SER A 78 17.10 15.53 3.58
C SER A 78 18.37 15.81 4.39
N ASN A 79 18.29 15.70 5.72
CA ASN A 79 19.40 15.93 6.64
C ASN A 79 20.39 14.74 6.80
N LEU A 80 20.17 13.61 6.10
CA LEU A 80 20.99 12.39 6.24
C LEU A 80 22.49 12.60 5.94
N LYS A 81 22.84 13.46 4.98
CA LYS A 81 24.24 13.75 4.58
C LYS A 81 25.09 14.32 5.72
N SER A 82 24.46 14.96 6.71
CA SER A 82 25.18 15.59 7.82
C SER A 82 25.53 14.61 8.95
N GLU A 83 24.84 13.47 9.08
CA GLU A 83 24.88 12.66 10.30
C GLU A 83 25.28 11.19 10.13
N ALA A 84 25.17 10.58 8.92
CA ALA A 84 25.67 9.21 8.66
C ALA A 84 25.54 8.71 7.19
N ASP A 85 26.67 8.45 6.52
CA ASP A 85 26.75 7.88 5.16
C ASP A 85 26.00 6.53 5.01
N ASP A 86 26.03 5.67 6.03
CA ASP A 86 25.42 4.35 5.98
C ASP A 86 23.87 4.42 5.81
N TYR A 87 23.22 5.40 6.42
CA TYR A 87 21.76 5.57 6.29
C TYR A 87 21.37 6.14 4.93
N GLN A 88 22.22 6.97 4.32
CA GLN A 88 21.99 7.44 2.96
C GLN A 88 22.01 6.27 1.97
N ALA A 89 23.02 5.39 2.06
CA ALA A 89 23.08 4.19 1.21
C ALA A 89 21.85 3.29 1.40
N LEU A 90 21.42 3.09 2.65
CA LEU A 90 20.20 2.34 2.96
C LEU A 90 18.94 3.00 2.37
N TYR A 91 18.83 4.32 2.43
CA TYR A 91 17.68 5.04 1.84
C TYR A 91 17.65 4.92 0.33
N MET A 92 18.81 5.03 -0.32
CA MET A 92 18.90 4.91 -1.76
C MET A 92 18.53 3.50 -2.23
N ASP A 93 18.91 2.46 -1.49
CA ASP A 93 18.50 1.10 -1.83
C ASP A 93 17.01 0.86 -1.55
N TYR A 94 16.51 1.37 -0.41
CA TYR A 94 15.10 1.31 -0.03
C TYR A 94 14.20 2.02 -1.05
N SER A 95 14.45 3.29 -1.33
CA SER A 95 13.62 4.11 -2.23
C SER A 95 13.58 3.53 -3.63
N MET A 96 14.68 2.95 -4.14
CA MET A 96 14.70 2.28 -5.43
C MET A 96 13.73 1.08 -5.47
N LYS A 97 13.79 0.19 -4.47
CA LYS A 97 12.88 -0.96 -4.36
C LYS A 97 11.43 -0.54 -4.20
N VAL A 98 11.16 0.54 -3.46
CA VAL A 98 9.82 1.10 -3.33
C VAL A 98 9.30 1.62 -4.68
N LEU A 99 10.13 2.30 -5.47
CA LEU A 99 9.76 2.76 -6.80
C LEU A 99 9.49 1.59 -7.76
N ASP A 100 10.30 0.53 -7.69
CA ASP A 100 10.07 -0.70 -8.47
C ASP A 100 8.75 -1.39 -8.07
N LEU A 101 8.45 -1.45 -6.78
CA LEU A 101 7.18 -1.96 -6.27
C LEU A 101 6.00 -1.12 -6.76
N CYS A 102 6.12 0.21 -6.73
CA CYS A 102 5.13 1.12 -7.31
C CYS A 102 4.91 0.86 -8.80
N ASN A 103 5.95 0.58 -9.58
CA ASN A 103 5.80 0.25 -11.00
C ASN A 103 5.01 -1.04 -11.22
N LEU A 104 5.26 -2.08 -10.40
CA LEU A 104 4.50 -3.33 -10.46
C LEU A 104 3.03 -3.09 -10.09
N ILE A 105 2.77 -2.35 -9.01
CA ILE A 105 1.40 -2.02 -8.57
C ILE A 105 0.69 -1.19 -9.65
N SER A 106 1.34 -0.18 -10.23
CA SER A 106 0.81 0.61 -11.35
C SER A 106 0.44 -0.27 -12.53
N SER A 107 1.26 -1.28 -12.85
CA SER A 107 0.91 -2.26 -13.89
C SER A 107 -0.33 -3.09 -13.54
N ALA A 108 -0.56 -3.42 -12.27
CA ALA A 108 -1.78 -4.11 -11.85
C ALA A 108 -3.01 -3.18 -11.90
N VAL A 109 -2.86 -1.91 -11.51
CA VAL A 109 -3.91 -0.89 -11.61
C VAL A 109 -4.27 -0.61 -13.07
N HIS A 110 -3.31 -0.64 -13.99
CA HIS A 110 -3.58 -0.53 -15.43
C HIS A 110 -4.51 -1.64 -15.92
N ARG A 111 -4.34 -2.89 -15.45
CA ARG A 111 -5.26 -3.99 -15.79
C ARG A 111 -6.69 -3.69 -15.33
N LEU A 112 -6.86 -3.12 -14.14
CA LEU A 112 -8.18 -2.68 -13.67
C LEU A 112 -8.76 -1.57 -14.58
N THR A 113 -7.90 -0.68 -15.09
CA THR A 113 -8.29 0.34 -16.07
C THR A 113 -8.73 -0.27 -17.41
N ASP A 114 -8.04 -1.31 -17.89
CA ASP A 114 -8.42 -2.03 -19.11
C ASP A 114 -9.78 -2.73 -18.95
N ARG A 115 -9.99 -3.37 -17.79
CA ARG A 115 -11.30 -3.97 -17.43
C ARG A 115 -12.42 -2.93 -17.42
N ARG A 116 -12.17 -1.77 -16.79
CA ARG A 116 -13.08 -0.63 -16.77
C ARG A 116 -13.43 -0.16 -18.19
N LEU A 117 -12.45 -0.09 -19.09
CA LEU A 117 -12.67 0.32 -20.48
C LEU A 117 -13.63 -0.62 -21.20
N LEU A 118 -13.43 -1.94 -21.07
CA LEU A 118 -14.29 -2.96 -21.67
C LEU A 118 -15.73 -2.92 -21.11
N MET A 119 -15.87 -2.72 -19.79
CA MET A 119 -17.17 -2.59 -19.14
C MET A 119 -17.93 -1.34 -19.63
N ASN A 120 -17.26 -0.19 -19.66
CA ASN A 120 -17.87 1.05 -20.17
C ASN A 120 -18.17 0.99 -21.68
N PHE A 121 -17.35 0.27 -22.46
CA PHE A 121 -17.67 -0.03 -23.86
C PHE A 121 -18.95 -0.86 -23.97
N SER A 122 -19.10 -1.90 -23.15
CA SER A 122 -20.29 -2.74 -23.12
C SER A 122 -21.54 -1.95 -22.73
N LEU A 123 -21.47 -1.14 -21.68
CA LEU A 123 -22.58 -0.27 -21.26
C LEU A 123 -23.03 0.70 -22.36
N ARG A 124 -22.08 1.25 -23.13
CA ARG A 124 -22.40 2.12 -24.29
C ARG A 124 -23.12 1.36 -25.41
N LEU A 125 -22.76 0.10 -25.64
CA LEU A 125 -23.46 -0.75 -26.61
C LEU A 125 -24.86 -1.15 -26.14
N LEU A 126 -25.05 -1.27 -24.82
CA LEU A 126 -26.30 -1.63 -24.15
C LEU A 126 -27.12 -0.39 -23.74
N ASN A 127 -26.99 0.73 -24.47
CA ASN A 127 -27.79 1.91 -24.19
C ASN A 127 -29.21 1.76 -24.79
N PHE A 128 -30.23 1.71 -23.93
CA PHE A 128 -31.64 1.52 -24.28
C PHE A 128 -32.42 2.83 -24.48
N ALA A 129 -31.74 3.97 -24.62
CA ALA A 129 -32.38 5.30 -24.64
C ALA A 129 -33.48 5.49 -25.70
N ASP A 130 -33.35 4.88 -26.89
CA ASP A 130 -34.28 5.11 -28.01
C ASP A 130 -34.89 3.81 -28.59
N THR A 131 -34.11 2.73 -28.67
CA THR A 131 -34.53 1.43 -29.24
C THR A 131 -33.71 0.29 -28.65
N VAL A 132 -34.24 -0.95 -28.72
CA VAL A 132 -33.50 -2.16 -28.34
C VAL A 132 -32.21 -2.28 -29.17
N PRO A 133 -31.04 -2.49 -28.55
CA PRO A 133 -29.79 -2.65 -29.28
C PRO A 133 -29.85 -3.81 -30.29
N SER A 134 -29.21 -3.62 -31.45
CA SER A 134 -29.15 -4.67 -32.48
C SER A 134 -28.44 -5.92 -31.96
N ARG A 135 -28.76 -7.09 -32.52
CA ARG A 135 -28.14 -8.37 -32.16
C ARG A 135 -26.60 -8.34 -32.19
N GLU A 136 -26.04 -7.63 -33.16
CA GLU A 136 -24.58 -7.43 -33.26
C GLU A 136 -24.03 -6.65 -32.06
N LYS A 137 -24.71 -5.58 -31.62
CA LYS A 137 -24.32 -4.82 -30.42
C LYS A 137 -24.44 -5.67 -29.16
N LEU A 138 -25.49 -6.48 -29.04
CA LEU A 138 -25.67 -7.40 -27.91
C LEU A 138 -24.54 -8.44 -27.84
N SER A 139 -24.17 -9.04 -28.98
CA SER A 139 -23.03 -9.98 -29.05
C SER A 139 -21.71 -9.31 -28.68
N LYS A 140 -21.42 -8.14 -29.26
CA LYS A 140 -20.20 -7.37 -28.97
C LYS A 140 -20.11 -6.95 -27.50
N ALA A 141 -21.23 -6.55 -26.90
CA ALA A 141 -21.30 -6.23 -25.47
C ALA A 141 -21.00 -7.45 -24.61
N LYS A 142 -21.60 -8.60 -24.92
CA LYS A 142 -21.33 -9.87 -24.22
C LYS A 142 -19.84 -10.24 -24.29
N ASP A 143 -19.24 -10.18 -25.48
CA ASP A 143 -17.82 -10.53 -25.67
C ASP A 143 -16.89 -9.58 -24.92
N ALA A 144 -17.22 -8.28 -24.88
CA ALA A 144 -16.48 -7.30 -24.12
C ALA A 144 -16.61 -7.51 -22.60
N LEU A 145 -17.80 -7.81 -22.09
CA LEU A 145 -18.01 -8.16 -20.68
C LEU A 145 -17.27 -9.45 -20.30
N ALA A 146 -17.36 -10.49 -21.11
CA ALA A 146 -16.67 -11.76 -20.88
C ALA A 146 -15.14 -11.56 -20.81
N ARG A 147 -14.57 -10.77 -21.74
CA ARG A 147 -13.15 -10.38 -21.69
C ARG A 147 -12.80 -9.53 -20.47
N SER A 148 -13.72 -8.69 -20.01
CA SER A 148 -13.49 -7.86 -18.81
C SER A 148 -13.42 -8.67 -17.51
N VAL A 149 -14.01 -9.88 -17.48
CA VAL A 149 -13.98 -10.79 -16.33
C VAL A 149 -12.81 -11.79 -16.45
N ASN A 150 -12.58 -12.30 -17.65
CA ASN A 150 -11.51 -13.26 -17.96
C ASN A 150 -10.20 -12.53 -18.24
N ASP A 151 -9.58 -11.98 -17.20
CA ASP A 151 -8.26 -11.38 -17.31
C ASP A 151 -7.17 -12.48 -17.37
N ALA A 152 -6.16 -12.31 -18.23
CA ALA A 152 -5.12 -13.30 -18.44
C ALA A 152 -4.25 -13.44 -17.18
N GLN A 153 -4.29 -14.61 -16.53
CA GLN A 153 -3.60 -14.83 -15.24
C GLN A 153 -2.07 -14.96 -15.35
N GLU A 154 -1.54 -15.39 -16.50
CA GLU A 154 -0.12 -15.73 -16.65
C GLU A 154 0.83 -14.53 -16.43
N PRO A 155 0.63 -13.35 -17.07
CA PRO A 155 1.50 -12.19 -16.83
C PRO A 155 1.37 -11.61 -15.40
N ALA A 156 0.25 -11.86 -14.74
CA ALA A 156 0.01 -11.39 -13.37
C ALA A 156 0.80 -12.22 -12.34
N LYS A 157 1.03 -13.51 -12.63
CA LYS A 157 1.74 -14.43 -11.74
C LYS A 157 3.24 -14.11 -11.65
N GLU A 158 3.89 -13.87 -12.78
CA GLU A 158 5.32 -13.49 -12.83
C GLU A 158 5.56 -12.17 -12.09
N LYS A 159 4.74 -11.15 -12.38
CA LYS A 159 4.80 -9.85 -11.69
C LYS A 159 4.51 -9.98 -10.19
N GLY A 160 3.60 -10.88 -9.82
CA GLY A 160 3.33 -11.21 -8.41
C GLY A 160 4.53 -11.80 -7.71
N LEU A 161 5.24 -12.73 -8.35
CA LEU A 161 6.46 -13.32 -7.80
C LEU A 161 7.56 -12.25 -7.65
N ARG A 162 7.76 -11.41 -8.65
CA ARG A 162 8.72 -10.30 -8.54
C ARG A 162 8.36 -9.31 -7.44
N ALA A 163 7.06 -9.01 -7.27
CA ALA A 163 6.60 -8.17 -6.19
C ALA A 163 6.89 -8.81 -4.82
N LYS A 164 6.69 -10.13 -4.69
CA LYS A 164 7.07 -10.89 -3.48
C LYS A 164 8.56 -10.76 -3.18
N GLU A 165 9.41 -10.98 -4.17
CA GLU A 165 10.87 -10.85 -4.01
C GLU A 165 11.26 -9.44 -3.52
N LEU A 166 10.69 -8.38 -4.11
CA LEU A 166 10.93 -7.01 -3.66
C LEU A 166 10.48 -6.78 -2.21
N MET A 167 9.37 -7.39 -1.78
CA MET A 167 8.91 -7.32 -0.39
C MET A 167 9.89 -8.02 0.57
N GLU A 168 10.45 -9.16 0.18
CA GLU A 168 11.48 -9.87 0.94
C GLU A 168 12.78 -9.05 1.00
N GLU A 169 13.21 -8.46 -0.12
CA GLU A 169 14.38 -7.57 -0.20
C GLU A 169 14.20 -6.34 0.71
N LEU A 170 13.01 -5.73 0.73
CA LEU A 170 12.65 -4.62 1.62
C LEU A 170 12.67 -5.05 3.10
N ALA A 171 12.19 -6.25 3.42
CA ALA A 171 12.23 -6.80 4.77
C ALA A 171 13.67 -7.05 5.24
N VAL A 172 14.55 -7.53 4.35
CA VAL A 172 15.99 -7.68 4.61
C VAL A 172 16.62 -6.31 4.89
N LEU A 173 16.29 -5.27 4.12
CA LEU A 173 16.78 -3.91 4.37
C LEU A 173 16.36 -3.37 5.73
N LEU A 174 15.09 -3.54 6.09
CA LEU A 174 14.60 -3.18 7.42
C LEU A 174 15.36 -3.93 8.52
N GLY A 175 15.71 -5.20 8.28
CA GLY A 175 16.49 -6.02 9.20
C GLY A 175 17.93 -5.54 9.43
N LYS A 176 18.51 -4.77 8.49
CA LYS A 176 19.84 -4.16 8.62
C LYS A 176 19.85 -2.93 9.52
N LEU A 177 18.68 -2.35 9.83
CA LEU A 177 18.60 -1.17 10.69
C LEU A 177 19.02 -1.52 12.13
N PRO A 178 19.83 -0.67 12.80
CA PRO A 178 20.22 -0.90 14.18
C PRO A 178 19.01 -1.11 15.10
N ARG A 179 19.13 -2.06 16.04
CA ARG A 179 18.12 -2.32 17.08
C ARG A 179 18.54 -1.68 18.40
N GLY A 180 17.58 -1.16 19.15
CA GLY A 180 17.78 -0.52 20.46
C GLY A 180 18.02 0.98 20.39
N SER A 181 18.11 1.64 21.55
CA SER A 181 18.21 3.09 21.64
C SER A 181 19.56 3.60 21.15
N THR A 182 19.57 4.35 20.06
CA THR A 182 20.72 5.17 19.67
C THR A 182 20.64 6.55 20.32
N SER A 183 21.74 7.30 20.35
CA SER A 183 21.78 8.66 20.91
C SER A 183 21.66 9.74 19.82
N GLY A 184 20.83 10.77 20.03
CA GLY A 184 20.80 11.97 19.17
C GLY A 184 19.98 11.80 17.88
N GLY A 185 20.36 12.54 16.83
CA GLY A 185 19.68 12.54 15.53
C GLY A 185 19.68 11.18 14.82
N ARG A 186 20.67 10.32 15.10
CA ARG A 186 20.66 8.92 14.64
C ARG A 186 19.45 8.11 15.12
N ASP A 187 18.89 8.42 16.30
CA ASP A 187 17.66 7.76 16.76
C ASP A 187 16.44 8.24 16.00
N LEU A 188 16.36 9.54 15.71
CA LEU A 188 15.31 10.10 14.87
C LEU A 188 15.32 9.46 13.47
N ILE A 189 16.48 9.45 12.80
CA ILE A 189 16.67 8.81 11.49
C ILE A 189 16.26 7.33 11.54
N ARG A 190 16.75 6.59 12.54
CA ARG A 190 16.40 5.17 12.71
C ARG A 190 14.90 4.97 12.83
N ARG A 191 14.21 5.74 13.68
CA ARG A 191 12.74 5.67 13.85
C ARG A 191 12.00 5.96 12.57
N THR A 192 12.43 7.00 11.84
CA THR A 192 11.88 7.35 10.53
C THR A 192 11.98 6.18 9.56
N PHE A 193 13.15 5.56 9.42
CA PHE A 193 13.32 4.41 8.52
C PHE A 193 12.51 3.18 8.94
N TYR A 194 12.42 2.91 10.25
CA TYR A 194 11.57 1.83 10.74
C TYR A 194 10.10 2.07 10.39
N ALA A 195 9.59 3.29 10.56
CA ALA A 195 8.22 3.62 10.19
C ALA A 195 7.99 3.48 8.67
N LEU A 196 8.87 4.06 7.84
CA LEU A 196 8.76 3.97 6.39
C LEU A 196 8.78 2.51 5.92
N GLY A 197 9.79 1.74 6.35
CA GLY A 197 9.94 0.35 5.95
C GLY A 197 8.79 -0.54 6.43
N LEU A 198 8.40 -0.47 7.70
CA LEU A 198 7.32 -1.31 8.23
C LEU A 198 5.96 -0.98 7.62
N LEU A 199 5.63 0.30 7.45
CA LEU A 199 4.36 0.69 6.86
C LEU A 199 4.31 0.33 5.37
N THR A 200 5.41 0.52 4.63
CA THR A 200 5.50 0.07 3.24
C THR A 200 5.39 -1.45 3.13
N LEU A 201 6.01 -2.22 4.03
CA LEU A 201 5.84 -3.67 4.05
C LEU A 201 4.40 -4.08 4.38
N LEU A 202 3.75 -3.40 5.32
CA LEU A 202 2.36 -3.70 5.69
C LEU A 202 1.43 -3.46 4.50
N VAL A 203 1.41 -2.23 3.97
CA VAL A 203 0.52 -1.85 2.86
C VAL A 203 0.89 -2.58 1.57
N GLY A 204 2.18 -2.72 1.28
CA GLY A 204 2.69 -3.46 0.14
C GLY A 204 2.25 -4.92 0.17
N SER A 205 2.26 -5.58 1.34
CA SER A 205 1.82 -6.97 1.45
C SER A 205 0.34 -7.15 1.09
N VAL A 206 -0.50 -6.19 1.49
CA VAL A 206 -1.93 -6.19 1.13
C VAL A 206 -2.10 -5.98 -0.36
N LEU A 207 -1.45 -4.97 -0.93
CA LEU A 207 -1.51 -4.68 -2.37
C LEU A 207 -1.05 -5.88 -3.18
N VAL A 208 0.05 -6.51 -2.78
CA VAL A 208 0.59 -7.68 -3.48
C VAL A 208 -0.35 -8.87 -3.40
N THR A 209 -0.90 -9.15 -2.21
CA THR A 209 -1.87 -10.23 -2.00
C THR A 209 -3.12 -10.03 -2.85
N VAL A 210 -3.65 -8.80 -2.84
CA VAL A 210 -4.92 -8.47 -3.46
C VAL A 210 -4.82 -8.35 -4.99
N MET A 211 -3.72 -7.77 -5.49
CA MET A 211 -3.55 -7.50 -6.93
C MET A 211 -2.98 -8.69 -7.71
N PHE A 212 -2.16 -9.51 -7.06
CA PHE A 212 -1.44 -10.62 -7.70
C PHE A 212 -1.78 -11.98 -7.11
N GLY A 213 -2.56 -12.06 -6.03
CA GLY A 213 -2.96 -13.33 -5.41
C GLY A 213 -1.87 -14.02 -4.61
N VAL A 214 -0.76 -13.35 -4.29
CA VAL A 214 0.36 -13.95 -3.56
C VAL A 214 0.10 -13.87 -2.04
N THR A 215 -0.14 -15.01 -1.39
CA THR A 215 -0.67 -15.06 -0.01
C THR A 215 0.37 -15.17 1.10
N ASP A 216 1.66 -15.00 0.80
CA ASP A 216 2.74 -15.23 1.77
C ASP A 216 3.09 -13.99 2.61
N ALA A 217 2.07 -13.21 2.96
CA ALA A 217 2.23 -12.03 3.81
C ALA A 217 2.45 -12.47 5.26
N GLY A 218 3.70 -12.75 5.62
CA GLY A 218 4.09 -13.08 6.99
C GLY A 218 3.77 -11.95 7.98
N LYS A 219 3.46 -12.31 9.24
CA LYS A 219 3.27 -11.30 10.29
C LYS A 219 4.56 -10.50 10.50
N LEU A 220 4.50 -9.20 10.22
CA LEU A 220 5.58 -8.28 10.51
C LEU A 220 5.74 -8.15 12.03
N ARG A 221 6.99 -8.17 12.50
CA ARG A 221 7.31 -7.96 13.92
C ARG A 221 7.58 -6.48 14.13
N VAL A 222 6.67 -5.80 14.81
CA VAL A 222 6.83 -4.39 15.16
C VAL A 222 7.55 -4.27 16.51
N PRO A 223 8.68 -3.55 16.59
CA PRO A 223 9.34 -3.28 17.88
C PRO A 223 8.44 -2.44 18.81
N ALA A 224 8.29 -2.89 20.06
CA ALA A 224 7.44 -2.23 21.06
C ALA A 224 7.95 -0.85 21.54
N GLU A 225 9.16 -0.46 21.13
CA GLU A 225 9.78 0.84 21.46
C GLU A 225 9.22 2.02 20.65
N PHE A 226 8.44 1.75 19.60
CA PHE A 226 7.80 2.78 18.80
C PHE A 226 6.39 3.07 19.30
N LEU A 227 5.99 4.35 19.37
CA LEU A 227 4.68 4.73 19.92
C LEU A 227 3.53 4.27 19.02
N TRP A 228 3.78 4.16 17.71
CA TRP A 228 2.83 3.64 16.73
C TRP A 228 2.74 2.11 16.70
N SER A 229 3.51 1.39 17.53
CA SER A 229 3.58 -0.07 17.47
C SER A 229 2.23 -0.74 17.71
N ASP A 230 1.47 -0.30 18.72
CA ASP A 230 0.14 -0.83 19.01
C ASP A 230 -0.87 -0.53 17.88
N SER A 231 -0.80 0.67 17.29
CA SER A 231 -1.65 1.04 16.15
C SER A 231 -1.39 0.14 14.93
N VAL A 232 -0.11 -0.13 14.62
CA VAL A 232 0.26 -1.04 13.52
C VAL A 232 -0.14 -2.48 13.84
N ASN A 233 0.11 -2.96 15.06
CA ASN A 233 -0.28 -4.31 15.47
C ASN A 233 -1.80 -4.54 15.39
N GLY A 234 -2.59 -3.54 15.83
CA GLY A 234 -4.05 -3.58 15.72
C GLY A 234 -4.53 -3.62 14.27
N LEU A 235 -3.95 -2.77 13.40
CA LEU A 235 -4.27 -2.75 11.97
C LEU A 235 -3.88 -4.07 11.28
N GLN A 236 -2.68 -4.58 11.59
CA GLN A 236 -2.16 -5.83 11.06
C GLN A 236 -3.06 -7.02 11.42
N TYR A 237 -3.61 -7.06 12.64
CA TYR A 237 -4.56 -8.10 13.04
C TYR A 237 -5.84 -8.08 12.18
N GLN A 238 -6.40 -6.89 11.95
CA GLN A 238 -7.60 -6.72 11.14
C GLN A 238 -7.34 -7.12 9.67
N ILE A 239 -6.26 -6.60 9.08
CA ILE A 239 -5.84 -6.91 7.71
C ILE A 239 -5.66 -8.41 7.51
N PHE A 240 -4.91 -9.09 8.39
CA PHE A 240 -4.64 -10.52 8.25
C PHE A 240 -5.86 -11.41 8.42
N ASP A 241 -6.92 -10.94 9.09
CA ASP A 241 -8.18 -11.69 9.08
C ASP A 241 -8.93 -11.55 7.74
N LEU A 242 -8.80 -10.40 7.08
CA LEU A 242 -9.45 -10.09 5.80
C LEU A 242 -8.75 -10.71 4.60
N ILE A 243 -7.42 -10.75 4.56
CA ILE A 243 -6.63 -11.27 3.41
C ILE A 243 -6.36 -12.77 3.46
N LYS A 244 -7.18 -13.54 4.20
CA LYS A 244 -7.09 -15.00 4.19
C LYS A 244 -7.45 -15.53 2.79
N PRO A 245 -6.80 -16.61 2.30
CA PRO A 245 -6.94 -17.11 0.93
C PRO A 245 -8.36 -17.29 0.37
N LYS A 246 -9.37 -17.49 1.23
CA LYS A 246 -10.78 -17.67 0.85
C LYS A 246 -11.62 -16.37 0.86
N LYS A 247 -11.02 -15.24 1.27
CA LYS A 247 -11.64 -13.91 1.39
C LYS A 247 -10.96 -12.84 0.51
N ASN A 248 -10.02 -13.24 -0.35
CA ASN A 248 -9.14 -12.34 -1.14
C ASN A 248 -9.82 -11.59 -2.30
N ALA A 249 -11.12 -11.36 -2.22
CA ALA A 249 -11.86 -10.62 -3.22
C ALA A 249 -11.85 -9.13 -2.88
N LEU A 250 -11.25 -8.30 -3.75
CA LEU A 250 -11.54 -6.87 -3.75
C LEU A 250 -13.02 -6.67 -3.93
N LEU A 251 -13.66 -5.98 -2.98
CA LEU A 251 -15.11 -5.84 -2.93
C LEU A 251 -15.68 -5.32 -4.26
N GLU A 252 -15.14 -4.22 -4.78
CA GLU A 252 -15.61 -3.60 -6.01
C GLU A 252 -15.34 -4.47 -7.24
N VAL A 253 -14.20 -5.16 -7.27
CA VAL A 253 -13.80 -6.05 -8.38
C VAL A 253 -14.73 -7.26 -8.46
N ASP A 254 -14.99 -7.92 -7.34
CA ASP A 254 -15.88 -9.08 -7.29
C ASP A 254 -17.31 -8.67 -7.59
N ASN A 255 -17.76 -7.52 -7.05
CA ASN A 255 -19.10 -7.02 -7.31
C ASN A 255 -19.34 -6.72 -8.79
N VAL A 256 -18.43 -5.99 -9.45
CA VAL A 256 -18.58 -5.67 -10.87
C VAL A 256 -18.43 -6.92 -11.75
N SER A 257 -17.59 -7.88 -11.36
CA SER A 257 -17.44 -9.14 -12.10
C SER A 257 -18.71 -9.99 -12.04
N ARG A 258 -19.33 -10.11 -10.87
CA ARG A 258 -20.59 -10.83 -10.68
C ARG A 258 -21.71 -10.20 -11.49
N GLN A 259 -21.84 -8.88 -11.44
CA GLN A 259 -22.85 -8.16 -12.22
C GLN A 259 -22.61 -8.27 -13.74
N ALA A 260 -21.35 -8.26 -14.18
CA ALA A 260 -21.02 -8.50 -15.58
C ALA A 260 -21.43 -9.91 -16.03
N MET A 261 -21.24 -10.93 -15.19
CA MET A 261 -21.67 -12.30 -15.48
C MET A 261 -23.20 -12.42 -15.56
N VAL A 262 -23.93 -11.80 -14.64
CA VAL A 262 -25.41 -11.74 -14.70
C VAL A 262 -25.88 -11.13 -16.02
N VAL A 263 -25.30 -10.00 -16.44
CA VAL A 263 -25.64 -9.37 -17.72
C VAL A 263 -25.26 -10.26 -18.91
N CYS A 264 -24.13 -10.97 -18.88
CA CYS A 264 -23.77 -11.94 -19.91
C CYS A 264 -24.81 -13.06 -20.08
N ASP A 265 -25.35 -13.58 -18.99
CA ASP A 265 -26.36 -14.64 -18.99
C ASP A 265 -27.71 -14.12 -19.51
N LEU A 266 -28.09 -12.89 -19.12
CA LEU A 266 -29.28 -12.22 -19.64
C LEU A 266 -29.17 -11.93 -21.15
N LEU A 267 -27.99 -11.47 -21.61
CA LEU A 267 -27.72 -11.26 -23.03
C LEU A 267 -27.83 -12.57 -23.82
N GLN A 268 -27.33 -13.67 -23.28
CA GLN A 268 -27.48 -14.99 -23.90
C GLN A 268 -28.94 -15.41 -24.01
N SER A 269 -29.75 -15.13 -22.99
CA SER A 269 -31.18 -15.44 -22.98
C SER A 269 -31.93 -14.63 -24.04
N VAL A 270 -31.68 -13.32 -24.13
CA VAL A 270 -32.30 -12.43 -25.15
C VAL A 270 -31.91 -12.84 -26.57
N VAL A 271 -30.64 -13.21 -26.81
CA VAL A 271 -30.19 -13.64 -28.13
C VAL A 271 -30.79 -14.98 -28.55
N SER A 272 -31.01 -15.89 -27.60
CA SER A 272 -31.56 -17.23 -27.87
C SER A 272 -33.06 -17.19 -28.18
N ASP A 273 -33.78 -16.26 -27.57
CA ASP A 273 -35.22 -16.06 -27.73
C ASP A 273 -35.60 -15.23 -28.98
N GLY A 274 -34.62 -14.78 -29.77
CA GLY A 274 -34.87 -13.92 -30.93
C GLY A 274 -35.21 -12.47 -30.56
N GLY A 275 -35.25 -12.16 -29.27
CA GLY A 275 -35.44 -10.81 -28.74
C GLY A 275 -36.90 -10.38 -28.61
N ASP A 276 -37.88 -11.29 -28.76
CA ASP A 276 -39.31 -10.97 -28.72
C ASP A 276 -39.92 -11.05 -27.31
N ASN A 277 -39.28 -11.73 -26.36
CA ASN A 277 -39.75 -11.77 -24.98
C ASN A 277 -39.52 -10.42 -24.28
N ALA A 278 -40.63 -9.76 -23.92
CA ALA A 278 -40.63 -8.50 -23.18
C ALA A 278 -40.03 -8.64 -21.77
N ASP A 279 -40.26 -9.76 -21.08
CA ASP A 279 -39.76 -9.99 -19.72
C ASP A 279 -38.23 -10.11 -19.72
N CYS A 280 -37.66 -10.82 -20.71
CA CYS A 280 -36.21 -10.90 -20.88
C CYS A 280 -35.56 -9.54 -21.11
N ARG A 281 -36.24 -8.64 -21.82
CA ARG A 281 -35.75 -7.26 -22.07
C ARG A 281 -35.79 -6.40 -20.82
N VAL A 282 -36.88 -6.46 -20.05
CA VAL A 282 -37.00 -5.74 -18.77
C VAL A 282 -35.93 -6.19 -17.77
N LEU A 283 -35.69 -7.51 -17.68
CA LEU A 283 -34.64 -8.06 -16.83
C LEU A 283 -33.24 -7.60 -17.27
N LEU A 284 -32.98 -7.58 -18.59
CA LEU A 284 -31.72 -7.09 -19.13
C LEU A 284 -31.49 -5.60 -18.81
N GLU A 285 -32.51 -4.76 -18.99
CA GLU A 285 -32.43 -3.33 -18.65
C GLU A 285 -32.12 -3.10 -17.16
N ALA A 286 -32.79 -3.85 -16.28
CA ALA A 286 -32.52 -3.82 -14.84
C ALA A 286 -31.07 -4.24 -14.53
N GLY A 287 -30.61 -5.36 -15.11
CA GLY A 287 -29.24 -5.85 -14.95
C GLY A 287 -28.19 -4.86 -15.47
N VAL A 288 -28.45 -4.20 -16.60
CA VAL A 288 -27.55 -3.16 -17.14
C VAL A 288 -27.47 -1.94 -16.23
N LYS A 289 -28.59 -1.56 -15.58
CA LYS A 289 -28.60 -0.48 -14.59
C LYS A 289 -27.78 -0.83 -13.34
N GLU A 290 -27.90 -2.05 -12.84
CA GLU A 290 -27.10 -2.54 -11.70
C GLU A 290 -25.61 -2.64 -12.05
N LEU A 291 -25.30 -3.12 -13.26
CA LEU A 291 -23.93 -3.14 -13.78
C LEU A 291 -23.38 -1.72 -13.89
N ALA A 292 -24.14 -0.75 -14.41
CA ALA A 292 -23.71 0.64 -14.53
C ALA A 292 -23.38 1.26 -13.16
N ALA A 293 -24.21 1.02 -12.14
CA ALA A 293 -23.93 1.46 -10.78
C ALA A 293 -22.64 0.82 -10.23
N SER A 294 -22.46 -0.48 -10.45
CA SER A 294 -21.27 -1.22 -10.00
C SER A 294 -19.99 -0.77 -10.73
N VAL A 295 -20.07 -0.53 -12.05
CA VAL A 295 -18.97 0.00 -12.86
C VAL A 295 -18.58 1.40 -12.43
N LYS A 296 -19.54 2.24 -12.02
CA LYS A 296 -19.24 3.57 -11.47
C LYS A 296 -18.41 3.47 -10.19
N THR A 297 -18.87 2.72 -9.19
CA THR A 297 -18.13 2.53 -7.92
C THR A 297 -16.75 1.92 -8.16
N PHE A 298 -16.66 0.92 -9.05
CA PHE A 298 -15.37 0.35 -9.47
C PHE A 298 -14.46 1.40 -10.11
N SER A 299 -15.00 2.24 -11.00
CA SER A 299 -14.23 3.29 -11.68
C SER A 299 -13.68 4.34 -10.72
N ASP A 300 -14.52 4.82 -9.79
CA ASP A 300 -14.12 5.78 -8.75
C ASP A 300 -12.98 5.20 -7.88
N GLY A 301 -13.09 3.91 -7.53
CA GLY A 301 -12.06 3.19 -6.79
C GLY A 301 -10.75 3.05 -7.56
N VAL A 302 -10.80 2.72 -8.86
CA VAL A 302 -9.62 2.61 -9.73
C VAL A 302 -8.93 3.97 -9.89
N ASP A 303 -9.69 5.05 -10.07
CA ASP A 303 -9.11 6.40 -10.18
C ASP A 303 -8.46 6.83 -8.86
N GLY A 304 -9.14 6.60 -7.73
CA GLY A 304 -8.58 6.86 -6.41
C GLY A 304 -7.25 6.14 -6.20
N LEU A 305 -7.21 4.83 -6.47
CA LEU A 305 -6.00 4.04 -6.31
C LEU A 305 -4.89 4.46 -7.29
N THR A 306 -5.23 4.74 -8.55
CA THR A 306 -4.28 5.25 -9.56
C THR A 306 -3.61 6.53 -9.07
N ASN A 307 -4.42 7.48 -8.56
CA ASN A 307 -3.92 8.73 -8.03
C ASN A 307 -3.08 8.53 -6.76
N GLY A 308 -3.50 7.62 -5.87
CA GLY A 308 -2.74 7.24 -4.68
C GLY A 308 -1.34 6.72 -5.03
N VAL A 309 -1.25 5.72 -5.91
CA VAL A 309 0.03 5.11 -6.33
C VAL A 309 0.92 6.13 -7.06
N ASN A 310 0.36 6.94 -7.95
CA ASN A 310 1.10 8.00 -8.63
C ASN A 310 1.60 9.08 -7.66
N GLY A 311 0.79 9.45 -6.67
CA GLY A 311 1.17 10.39 -5.62
C GLY A 311 2.32 9.84 -4.80
N PHE A 312 2.22 8.58 -4.35
CA PHE A 312 3.27 7.91 -3.59
C PHE A 312 4.58 7.82 -4.37
N PHE A 313 4.53 7.36 -5.61
CA PHE A 313 5.69 7.29 -6.50
C PHE A 313 6.38 8.65 -6.63
N ARG A 314 5.60 9.72 -6.88
CA ARG A 314 6.15 11.09 -7.00
C ARG A 314 6.78 11.57 -5.71
N THR A 315 6.16 11.31 -4.55
CA THR A 315 6.73 11.68 -3.25
C THR A 315 8.08 11.00 -3.02
N VAL A 316 8.14 9.67 -3.19
CA VAL A 316 9.39 8.90 -3.02
C VAL A 316 10.47 9.38 -3.99
N LEU A 317 10.11 9.58 -5.26
CA LEU A 317 11.04 10.05 -6.29
C LEU A 317 11.56 11.46 -6.00
N LYS A 318 10.69 12.38 -5.58
CA LYS A 318 11.08 13.74 -5.19
C LYS A 318 12.09 13.71 -4.04
N THR A 319 11.78 12.99 -2.96
CA THR A 319 12.66 12.88 -1.79
C THR A 319 13.99 12.21 -2.18
N ARG A 320 13.98 11.19 -3.04
CA ARG A 320 15.20 10.57 -3.57
C ARG A 320 16.05 11.53 -4.41
N ASN A 321 15.44 12.26 -5.35
CA ASN A 321 16.17 13.16 -6.23
C ASN A 321 16.73 14.39 -5.50
N GLY A 322 16.02 14.88 -4.48
CA GLY A 322 16.54 15.92 -3.59
C GLY A 322 17.89 15.56 -2.95
N HIS A 323 18.22 14.26 -2.85
CA HIS A 323 19.54 13.80 -2.41
C HIS A 323 20.61 13.71 -3.51
N LEU A 324 20.20 13.56 -4.76
CA LEU A 324 21.11 13.46 -5.91
C LEU A 324 21.56 14.83 -6.41
N ASP A 325 20.74 15.87 -6.24
CA ASP A 325 20.98 17.22 -6.76
C ASP A 325 21.76 18.16 -5.80
N ILE A 326 22.32 17.62 -4.70
CA ILE A 326 23.16 18.32 -3.71
C ILE A 326 24.56 17.71 -3.71
#